data_AF-A0A946E8L0-F1
#
_entry.id   AF-A0A946E8L0-F1
#
_cell.length_a   1.000
_cell.length_b   1.000
_cell.length_c   1.000
_cell.angle_alpha   90.00
_cell.angle_beta   90.00
_cell.angle_gamma   90.00
#
_symmetry.space_group_name_H-M   'P 1'
#
loop_
_entity.id
_entity.type
_entity.pdbx_description
1 polymer ?
#
loop_
_entity_poly.entity_id
_entity_poly.type
_entity_poly.pdbx_seq_one_letter_code
_entity_poly.pdbx_strand_id
1 'polypeptide(L)'
;MTKEDEEKLKPVFEGLVSKDKFVVQFESMSETDVPMMITQSEFMRRMKEQQAMGGGGMNFMGNMPEMFNLVVNANHPLTSQILGEKSKKAQKNLAKQATDLALLAQGMLKGEELTAFIKRSVGLLSQEK
;
A
#
# COMPACT_ATOMS: atom_id res chain seq x y z
N MET A 1 4.44 13.67 -10.44
CA MET A 1 5.69 12.99 -10.93
C MET A 1 5.52 12.51 -12.37
N THR A 2 6.56 12.02 -13.04
CA THR A 2 6.47 11.47 -14.41
C THR A 2 6.23 9.95 -14.39
N LYS A 3 5.78 9.36 -15.52
CA LYS A 3 5.60 7.90 -15.64
C LYS A 3 6.90 7.12 -15.42
N GLU A 4 8.04 7.65 -15.88
CA GLU A 4 9.35 7.03 -15.64
C GLU A 4 9.70 7.00 -14.14
N ASP A 5 9.26 8.00 -13.37
CA ASP A 5 9.48 8.03 -11.93
C ASP A 5 8.59 7.02 -11.20
N GLU A 6 7.36 6.84 -11.65
CA GLU A 6 6.44 5.79 -11.15
C GLU A 6 7.05 4.40 -11.38
N GLU A 7 7.61 4.13 -12.56
CA GLU A 7 8.27 2.86 -12.88
C GLU A 7 9.48 2.57 -11.97
N LYS A 8 10.23 3.60 -11.57
CA LYS A 8 11.35 3.47 -10.61
C LYS A 8 10.85 3.14 -9.20
N LEU A 9 9.74 3.74 -8.77
CA LEU A 9 9.20 3.56 -7.43
C LEU A 9 8.38 2.28 -7.26
N LYS A 10 7.70 1.83 -8.32
CA LYS A 10 6.87 0.62 -8.30
C LYS A 10 7.55 -0.59 -7.65
N PRO A 11 8.77 -1.01 -8.03
CA PRO A 11 9.43 -2.16 -7.41
C PRO A 11 9.78 -1.93 -5.94
N VAL A 12 9.97 -0.67 -5.51
CA VAL A 12 10.19 -0.35 -4.10
C VAL A 12 8.96 -0.73 -3.29
N PHE A 13 7.77 -0.29 -3.71
CA PHE A 13 6.53 -0.58 -2.99
C PHE A 13 6.08 -2.04 -3.13
N GLU A 14 6.25 -2.65 -4.30
CA GLU A 14 5.98 -4.09 -4.49
C GLU A 14 6.85 -4.97 -3.57
N GLY A 15 8.03 -4.50 -3.17
CA GLY A 15 8.90 -5.17 -2.20
C GLY A 15 8.49 -5.00 -0.73
N LEU A 16 7.45 -4.23 -0.44
CA LEU A 16 6.96 -3.95 0.92
C LEU A 16 5.61 -4.60 1.23
N VAL A 17 4.95 -5.17 0.22
CA VAL A 17 3.65 -5.84 0.33
C VAL A 17 3.72 -7.23 -0.29
N SER A 18 2.79 -8.11 0.10
CA SER A 18 2.67 -9.44 -0.51
C SER A 18 2.14 -9.32 -1.94
N LYS A 19 2.96 -9.71 -2.93
CA LYS A 19 2.60 -9.67 -4.36
C LYS A 19 1.38 -10.52 -4.71
N ASP A 20 1.10 -11.53 -3.90
CA ASP A 20 -0.06 -12.42 -4.10
C ASP A 20 -1.38 -11.80 -3.61
N LYS A 21 -1.32 -10.70 -2.85
CA LYS A 21 -2.48 -10.03 -2.27
C LYS A 21 -2.62 -8.57 -2.70
N PHE A 22 -1.53 -7.92 -3.11
CA PHE A 22 -1.50 -6.49 -3.38
C PHE A 22 -1.04 -6.20 -4.81
N VAL A 23 -1.78 -5.31 -5.47
CA VAL A 23 -1.37 -4.67 -6.72
C VAL A 23 -1.00 -3.23 -6.42
N VAL A 24 0.22 -2.82 -6.77
CA VAL A 24 0.66 -1.42 -6.62
C VAL A 24 0.20 -0.60 -7.81
N GLN A 25 -0.50 0.50 -7.53
CA GLN A 25 -1.02 1.44 -8.53
C GLN A 25 -0.65 2.86 -8.14
N PHE A 26 -0.36 3.70 -9.14
CA PHE A 26 -0.12 5.12 -8.94
C PHE A 26 -1.34 5.89 -9.41
N GLU A 27 -1.81 6.83 -8.59
CA GLU A 27 -2.92 7.70 -8.92
C GLU A 27 -2.53 9.16 -8.68
N SER A 28 -3.01 10.04 -9.55
CA SER A 28 -2.90 11.49 -9.38
C SER A 28 -4.05 11.97 -8.51
N MET A 29 -3.79 12.21 -7.23
CA MET A 29 -4.75 12.74 -6.25
C MET A 29 -4.32 14.14 -5.77
N SER A 30 -5.02 14.74 -4.80
CA SER A 30 -4.58 16.01 -4.21
C SER A 30 -3.26 15.82 -3.45
N GLU A 31 -2.39 16.84 -3.45
CA GLU A 31 -1.14 16.82 -2.69
C GLU A 31 -1.37 16.76 -1.17
N THR A 32 -2.57 17.16 -0.70
CA THR A 32 -2.98 17.15 0.70
C THR A 32 -3.66 15.85 1.13
N ASP A 33 -4.00 14.97 0.18
CA ASP A 33 -4.58 13.66 0.50
C ASP A 33 -3.51 12.74 1.10
N VAL A 34 -3.91 11.58 1.61
CA VAL A 34 -2.94 10.62 2.14
C VAL A 34 -1.93 10.19 1.06
N PRO A 35 -0.65 9.95 1.42
CA PRO A 35 0.38 9.52 0.46
C PRO A 35 0.09 8.14 -0.12
N MET A 36 -0.56 7.28 0.65
CA MET A 36 -0.90 5.91 0.26
C MET A 36 -2.21 5.50 0.89
N MET A 37 -2.98 4.69 0.18
CA MET A 37 -4.19 4.07 0.70
C MET A 37 -4.35 2.66 0.16
N ILE A 38 -5.12 1.84 0.87
CA ILE A 38 -5.45 0.49 0.45
C ILE A 38 -6.93 0.44 0.08
N THR A 39 -7.22 -0.06 -1.10
CA THR A 39 -8.59 -0.30 -1.58
C THR A 39 -8.79 -1.77 -1.92
N GLN A 40 -10.03 -2.25 -1.88
CA GLN A 40 -10.35 -3.58 -2.40
C GLN A 40 -10.34 -3.55 -3.93
N SER A 41 -9.90 -4.63 -4.56
CA SER A 41 -9.96 -4.73 -6.02
C SER A 41 -11.42 -4.70 -6.49
N GLU A 42 -11.81 -3.62 -7.19
CA GLU A 42 -13.15 -3.44 -7.79
C GLU A 42 -13.53 -4.62 -8.70
N PHE A 43 -12.54 -5.22 -9.38
CA PHE A 43 -12.75 -6.41 -10.20
C PHE A 43 -13.21 -7.59 -9.35
N MET A 44 -12.52 -7.87 -8.24
CA MET A 44 -12.90 -8.95 -7.34
C MET A 44 -14.21 -8.65 -6.61
N ARG A 45 -14.46 -7.38 -6.25
CA ARG A 45 -15.75 -6.97 -5.67
C ARG A 45 -16.90 -7.24 -6.65
N ARG A 46 -16.77 -6.80 -7.91
CA ARG A 46 -17.78 -7.04 -8.96
C ARG A 46 -17.92 -8.52 -9.31
N MET A 47 -16.83 -9.26 -9.38
CA MET A 47 -16.87 -10.70 -9.62
C MET A 47 -17.57 -11.42 -8.47
N LYS A 48 -17.29 -11.03 -7.21
CA LYS A 48 -17.96 -11.54 -6.01
C LYS A 48 -19.45 -11.19 -6.02
N GLU A 49 -19.83 -9.96 -6.37
CA GLU A 49 -21.24 -9.55 -6.55
C GLU A 49 -21.94 -10.34 -7.66
N GLN A 50 -21.29 -10.56 -8.81
CA GLN A 50 -21.84 -11.31 -9.94
C GLN A 50 -21.98 -12.81 -9.62
N GLN A 51 -21.02 -13.40 -8.89
CA GLN A 51 -21.12 -14.78 -8.40
C GLN A 51 -22.22 -14.93 -7.33
N ALA A 52 -22.42 -13.91 -6.49
CA ALA A 52 -23.50 -13.89 -5.49
C ALA A 52 -24.90 -13.93 -6.13
N MET A 53 -25.08 -13.17 -7.23
CA MET A 53 -26.37 -13.04 -7.92
C MET A 53 -26.64 -14.15 -8.95
N GLY A 54 -25.60 -14.83 -9.46
CA GLY A 54 -25.68 -15.80 -10.56
C GLY A 54 -26.09 -17.24 -10.20
N GLY A 55 -26.45 -17.54 -8.96
CA GLY A 55 -27.05 -18.82 -8.54
C GLY A 55 -26.16 -20.08 -8.64
N GLY A 56 -24.93 -19.98 -9.14
CA GLY A 56 -24.04 -21.11 -9.38
C GLY A 56 -22.93 -21.24 -8.33
N GLY A 57 -23.25 -21.85 -7.18
CA GLY A 57 -22.25 -22.47 -6.30
C GLY A 57 -21.73 -21.60 -5.15
N MET A 58 -22.42 -21.66 -4.01
CA MET A 58 -21.96 -21.16 -2.71
C MET A 58 -20.56 -21.69 -2.30
N ASN A 59 -20.10 -22.79 -2.91
CA ASN A 59 -18.78 -23.40 -2.67
C ASN A 59 -17.59 -22.66 -3.31
N PHE A 60 -17.79 -21.81 -4.32
CA PHE A 60 -16.67 -21.11 -5.00
C PHE A 60 -16.33 -19.76 -4.33
N MET A 61 -17.27 -19.20 -3.58
CA MET A 61 -17.18 -17.87 -2.97
C MET A 61 -16.28 -17.81 -1.73
N GLY A 62 -16.04 -18.94 -1.07
CA GLY A 62 -15.17 -19.04 0.12
C GLY A 62 -13.68 -19.18 -0.19
N ASN A 63 -13.30 -19.42 -1.45
CA ASN A 63 -11.93 -19.74 -1.86
C ASN A 63 -11.26 -18.67 -2.73
N MET A 64 -11.91 -17.53 -2.98
CA MET A 64 -11.27 -16.44 -3.72
C MET A 64 -10.32 -15.64 -2.81
N PRO A 65 -9.02 -15.53 -3.16
CA PRO A 65 -8.09 -14.73 -2.39
C PRO A 65 -8.55 -13.27 -2.34
N GLU A 66 -8.51 -12.66 -1.15
CA GLU A 66 -8.72 -11.23 -1.03
C GLU A 66 -7.55 -10.49 -1.69
N MET A 67 -7.87 -9.70 -2.72
CA MET A 67 -6.93 -8.87 -3.46
C MET A 67 -7.19 -7.39 -3.16
N PHE A 68 -6.11 -6.66 -2.92
CA PHE A 68 -6.11 -5.26 -2.56
C PHE A 68 -5.26 -4.45 -3.56
N ASN A 69 -5.57 -3.18 -3.70
CA ASN A 69 -4.70 -2.23 -4.38
C ASN A 69 -3.99 -1.39 -3.32
N LEU A 70 -2.67 -1.31 -3.40
CA LEU A 70 -1.91 -0.26 -2.74
C LEU A 70 -1.85 0.93 -3.71
N VAL A 71 -2.69 1.92 -3.47
CA VAL A 71 -2.73 3.16 -4.26
C VAL A 71 -1.69 4.12 -3.69
N VAL A 72 -0.76 4.55 -4.52
CA VAL A 72 0.30 5.51 -4.20
C VAL A 72 -0.05 6.85 -4.85
N ASN A 73 -0.17 7.89 -4.04
CA ASN A 73 -0.47 9.23 -4.53
C ASN A 73 0.78 9.84 -5.19
N ALA A 74 0.72 9.98 -6.51
CA ALA A 74 1.78 10.48 -7.38
C ALA A 74 2.06 11.98 -7.21
N ASN A 75 1.17 12.72 -6.53
CA ASN A 75 1.33 14.15 -6.31
C ASN A 75 1.75 14.48 -4.87
N HIS A 76 1.63 13.54 -3.94
CA HIS A 76 1.95 13.82 -2.53
C HIS A 76 3.45 14.13 -2.32
N PRO A 77 3.81 15.16 -1.52
CA PRO A 77 5.20 15.55 -1.27
C PRO A 77 6.09 14.41 -0.75
N LEU A 78 5.54 13.54 0.12
CA LEU A 78 6.26 12.37 0.63
C LEU A 78 6.69 11.40 -0.48
N THR A 79 5.87 11.21 -1.52
CA THR A 79 6.21 10.31 -2.63
C THR A 79 7.38 10.89 -3.45
N SER A 80 7.38 12.21 -3.68
CA SER A 80 8.51 12.93 -4.27
C SER A 80 9.77 12.85 -3.40
N GLN A 81 9.63 12.93 -2.07
CA GLN A 81 10.73 12.75 -1.14
C GLN A 81 11.32 11.33 -1.20
N ILE A 82 10.47 10.31 -1.29
CA ILE A 82 10.91 8.90 -1.46
C ILE A 82 11.67 8.74 -2.78
N LEU A 83 11.19 9.34 -3.88
CA LEU A 83 11.89 9.32 -5.17
C LEU A 83 13.27 9.98 -5.10
N GLY A 84 13.36 11.13 -4.42
CA GLY A 84 14.59 11.92 -4.31
C GLY A 84 15.62 11.40 -3.31
N GLU A 85 15.26 10.41 -2.47
CA GLU A 85 16.15 9.87 -1.45
C GLU A 85 17.28 9.03 -2.08
N LYS A 86 18.53 9.43 -1.85
CA LYS A 86 19.73 8.83 -2.46
C LYS A 86 20.14 7.54 -1.75
N SER A 87 19.89 7.45 -0.44
CA SER A 87 20.19 6.26 0.34
C SER A 87 19.09 5.22 0.17
N LYS A 88 19.41 4.09 -0.48
CA LYS A 88 18.45 2.97 -0.64
C LYS A 88 17.83 2.52 0.68
N LYS A 89 18.60 2.57 1.79
CA LYS A 89 18.11 2.23 3.12
C LYS A 89 17.10 3.26 3.64
N ALA A 90 17.42 4.55 3.51
CA ALA A 90 16.51 5.62 3.93
C ALA A 90 15.25 5.64 3.07
N GLN A 91 15.39 5.48 1.75
CA GLN A 91 14.28 5.40 0.80
C GLN A 91 13.32 4.26 1.18
N LYS A 92 13.86 3.06 1.41
CA LYS A 92 13.07 1.90 1.83
C LYS A 92 12.38 2.14 3.17
N ASN A 93 13.04 2.80 4.12
CA ASN A 93 12.46 3.10 5.43
C ASN A 93 11.28 4.10 5.34
N LEU A 94 11.43 5.17 4.56
CA LEU A 94 10.35 6.14 4.31
C LEU A 94 9.16 5.49 3.61
N ALA A 95 9.44 4.74 2.54
CA ALA A 95 8.43 3.97 1.82
C ALA A 95 7.71 2.98 2.76
N LYS A 96 8.44 2.21 3.57
CA LYS A 96 7.87 1.27 4.53
C LYS A 96 7.01 1.96 5.59
N GLN A 97 7.43 3.14 6.07
CA GLN A 97 6.64 3.91 7.01
C GLN A 97 5.30 4.33 6.40
N ALA A 98 5.30 4.85 5.18
CA ALA A 98 4.09 5.26 4.48
C ALA A 98 3.17 4.07 4.16
N THR A 99 3.73 2.95 3.71
CA THR A 99 2.96 1.71 3.44
C THR A 99 2.35 1.15 4.72
N ASP A 100 3.08 1.15 5.83
CA ASP A 100 2.56 0.67 7.11
C ASP A 100 1.43 1.54 7.65
N LEU A 101 1.47 2.85 7.43
CA LEU A 101 0.36 3.73 7.76
C LEU A 101 -0.90 3.37 6.97
N ALA A 102 -0.76 3.07 5.67
CA ALA A 102 -1.90 2.63 4.86
C ALA A 102 -2.46 1.27 5.32
N LEU A 103 -1.59 0.30 5.64
CA LEU A 103 -1.98 -0.99 6.23
C LEU A 103 -2.65 -0.82 7.60
N LEU A 104 -2.13 0.05 8.44
CA LEU A 104 -2.70 0.37 9.75
C LEU A 104 -4.09 0.99 9.62
N ALA A 105 -4.27 1.93 8.69
CA ALA A 105 -5.56 2.59 8.44
C ALA A 105 -6.67 1.60 8.04
N GLN A 106 -6.31 0.50 7.36
CA GLN A 106 -7.24 -0.59 7.04
C GLN A 106 -7.26 -1.72 8.09
N GLY A 107 -6.58 -1.55 9.22
CA GLY A 107 -6.49 -2.58 10.27
C GLY A 107 -5.79 -3.86 9.80
N MET A 108 -4.97 -3.81 8.74
CA MET A 108 -4.23 -4.94 8.18
C MET A 108 -2.86 -5.13 8.83
N LEU A 109 -2.30 -4.09 9.45
CA LEU A 109 -1.02 -4.16 10.15
C LEU A 109 -1.21 -4.76 11.56
N LYS A 110 -0.72 -6.00 11.78
CA LYS A 110 -0.93 -6.74 13.04
C LYS A 110 0.32 -7.50 13.50
N GLY A 111 0.29 -8.01 14.73
CA GLY A 111 1.31 -8.91 15.27
C GLY A 111 2.71 -8.30 15.30
N GLU A 112 3.69 -9.05 14.82
CA GLU A 112 5.10 -8.63 14.77
C GLU A 112 5.32 -7.40 13.89
N GLU A 113 4.59 -7.28 12.77
CA GLU A 113 4.72 -6.14 11.86
C GLU A 113 4.23 -4.84 12.51
N LEU A 114 3.13 -4.89 13.24
CA LEU A 114 2.63 -3.76 14.03
C LEU A 114 3.64 -3.37 15.12
N THR A 115 4.21 -4.35 15.82
CA THR A 115 5.23 -4.09 16.85
C THR A 115 6.47 -3.43 16.24
N ALA A 116 6.92 -3.90 15.07
CA ALA A 116 8.06 -3.31 14.36
C ALA A 116 7.76 -1.89 13.88
N PHE A 117 6.55 -1.63 13.38
CA PHE A 117 6.09 -0.29 13.01
C PHE A 117 6.09 0.66 14.20
N ILE A 118 5.55 0.24 15.36
CA ILE A 118 5.53 1.06 16.58
C ILE A 118 6.95 1.39 17.02
N LYS A 119 7.84 0.40 17.11
CA LYS A 119 9.25 0.61 17.50
C LYS A 119 9.95 1.60 16.57
N ARG A 120 9.75 1.47 15.26
CA ARG A 120 10.33 2.39 14.28
C ARG A 120 9.75 3.79 14.42
N SER A 121 8.44 3.91 14.62
CA SER A 121 7.76 5.20 14.79
C SER A 121 8.23 5.93 16.05
N VAL A 122 8.34 5.23 17.18
CA VAL A 122 8.93 5.78 18.41
C VAL A 122 10.38 6.19 18.19
N GLY A 123 11.17 5.39 17.47
CA GLY A 123 12.54 5.72 17.12
C GLY A 123 12.64 7.02 16.30
N LEU A 124 11.76 7.20 15.31
CA LEU A 124 11.71 8.43 14.51
C LEU A 124 11.37 9.66 15.37
N LEU A 125 10.39 9.55 16.27
CA LEU A 125 10.02 10.63 17.20
C LEU A 125 11.12 10.94 18.23
N SER A 126 11.92 9.94 18.60
CA SER A 126 12.97 10.11 19.62
C SER A 126 14.30 10.62 19.05
N GLN A 127 14.45 10.65 17.73
CA GLN A 127 15.63 11.17 17.02
C GLN A 127 15.51 12.69 16.74
N GLU A 128 14.38 13.32 17.10
CA GLU A 128 14.29 14.78 17.23
C GLU A 128 14.90 15.23 18.57
N LYS A 129 16.24 15.23 18.64
CA LYS A 129 17.04 16.02 19.58
C LYS A 129 18.36 16.44 18.94
#